data_AF-A0A3B9R9D5-F1
#
_entry.id   AF-A0A3B9R9D5-F1
#
_cell.length_a   1.000
_cell.length_b   1.000
_cell.length_c   1.000
_cell.angle_alpha   90.00
_cell.angle_beta   90.00
_cell.angle_gamma   90.00
#
_symmetry.space_group_name_H-M   'P 1'
#
loop_
_entity.id
_entity.type
_entity.pdbx_description
1 polymer ?
#
loop_
_entity_poly.entity_id
_entity_poly.type
_entity_poly.pdbx_seq_one_letter_code
_entity_poly.pdbx_strand_id
1 'polypeptide(L)' 'MHGNYGPNLLTNECDLLIAIGMRFDDRVTGRLEDYAKQAKVIHFEIDPAE' A
#
# COMPACT_ATOMS: atom_id res chain seq x y z
N MET A 1 1.99 -11.60 5.41
CA MET A 1 2.48 -10.22 5.59
C MET A 1 3.24 -10.16 6.92
N HIS A 2 4.56 -9.94 6.89
CA HIS A 2 5.30 -9.59 8.11
C HIS A 2 5.07 -8.10 8.40
N GLY A 3 5.07 -7.70 9.67
CA GLY A 3 4.75 -6.34 10.09
C GLY A 3 3.73 -6.32 11.23
N ASN A 4 3.38 -5.13 11.68
CA ASN A 4 2.42 -4.97 12.77
C ASN A 4 0.99 -5.22 12.27
N TYR A 5 0.21 -5.98 13.05
CA TYR A 5 -1.16 -6.33 12.72
C TYR A 5 -2.06 -5.10 12.53
N GLY A 6 -1.96 -4.10 13.40
CA GLY A 6 -2.82 -2.91 13.36
C GLY A 6 -2.69 -2.14 12.05
N PRO A 7 -1.48 -1.72 11.63
CA PRO A 7 -1.26 -1.07 10.35
C PRO A 7 -1.71 -1.92 9.16
N ASN A 8 -1.46 -3.23 9.16
CA ASN A 8 -1.87 -4.09 8.05
C ASN A 8 -3.40 -4.15 7.90
N LEU A 9 -4.13 -4.16 9.01
CA LEU A 9 -5.59 -4.10 8.99
C LEU A 9 -6.07 -2.72 8.51
N LEU A 10 -5.60 -1.65 9.16
CA LEU A 10 -6.08 -0.29 8.90
C LEU A 10 -5.70 0.21 7.49
N THR A 11 -4.54 -0.17 6.96
CA THR A 11 -4.17 0.13 5.56
C THR A 11 -5.12 -0.55 4.58
N ASN A 12 -5.58 -1.77 4.87
CA ASN A 12 -6.56 -2.45 4.03
C ASN A 12 -8.00 -1.97 4.23
N GLU A 13 -8.28 -1.20 5.27
CA GLU A 13 -9.60 -0.57 5.53
C GLU A 13 -9.65 0.90 5.11
N CYS A 14 -8.52 1.52 4.74
CA CYS A 14 -8.49 2.92 4.35
C CYS A 14 -9.23 3.17 3.02
N ASP A 15 -9.73 4.40 2.86
CA ASP A 15 -10.32 4.92 1.63
C ASP A 15 -9.35 5.82 0.83
N LEU A 16 -8.27 6.28 1.48
CA LEU A 16 -7.17 7.04 0.90
C LEU A 16 -5.83 6.52 1.44
N LEU A 17 -4.97 6.05 0.54
CA LEU A 17 -3.60 5.64 0.81
C LEU A 17 -2.63 6.69 0.26
N ILE A 18 -1.84 7.30 1.14
CA ILE A 18 -0.78 8.24 0.76
C ILE A 18 0.55 7.49 0.84
N ALA A 19 1.06 7.10 -0.33
CA ALA A 19 2.30 6.34 -0.48
C ALA A 19 3.44 7.30 -0.83
N ILE A 20 4.42 7.45 0.07
CA ILE A 20 5.57 8.37 -0.11
C ILE A 20 6.83 7.52 -0.13
N GLY A 21 7.58 7.53 -1.23
CA GLY A 21 8.83 6.75 -1.34
C GLY A 21 8.59 5.23 -1.36
N MET A 22 7.43 4.78 -1.86
CA MET A 22 6.99 3.39 -1.75
C MET A 22 6.88 2.74 -3.15
N ARG A 23 7.44 1.54 -3.29
CA ARG A 23 7.49 0.76 -4.54
C ARG A 23 6.47 -0.38 -4.65
N PHE A 24 5.49 -0.45 -3.75
CA PHE A 24 4.45 -1.49 -3.71
C PHE A 24 4.95 -2.96 -3.80
N ASP A 25 6.09 -3.23 -3.16
CA ASP A 25 6.73 -4.54 -3.08
C ASP A 25 5.78 -5.66 -2.58
N ASP A 26 5.91 -6.87 -3.14
CA ASP A 26 5.07 -8.03 -2.82
C ASP A 26 5.15 -8.46 -1.35
N ARG A 27 6.24 -8.14 -0.65
CA ARG A 27 6.37 -8.41 0.78
C ARG A 27 5.48 -7.52 1.65
N VAL A 28 5.11 -6.35 1.14
CA VAL A 28 4.20 -5.39 1.79
C VAL A 28 2.76 -5.66 1.34
N THR A 29 2.54 -5.76 0.04
CA THR A 29 1.20 -5.85 -0.54
C THR A 29 0.62 -7.26 -0.46
N GLY A 30 1.46 -8.29 -0.47
CA GLY A 30 1.03 -9.67 -0.58
C GLY A 30 0.36 -9.91 -1.93
N ARG A 31 -0.96 -10.05 -1.94
CA ARG A 31 -1.74 -10.13 -3.18
C ARG A 31 -2.19 -8.73 -3.56
N LEU A 32 -1.64 -8.20 -4.65
CA LEU A 32 -1.94 -6.86 -5.13
C LEU A 32 -3.45 -6.62 -5.37
N GLU A 33 -4.16 -7.65 -5.85
CA GLU A 33 -5.62 -7.63 -6.09
C GLU A 33 -6.44 -7.37 -4.81
N ASP A 34 -5.91 -7.77 -3.66
CA ASP A 34 -6.58 -7.66 -2.36
C ASP A 34 -6.07 -6.44 -1.56
N TYR A 35 -4.94 -5.85 -1.93
CA TYR A 35 -4.27 -4.80 -1.17
C TYR A 35 -4.95 -3.44 -1.35
N ALA A 36 -5.51 -2.89 -0.28
CA ALA A 36 -6.16 -1.57 -0.26
C ALA A 36 -7.10 -1.34 -1.46
N LYS A 37 -7.82 -2.39 -1.89
CA LYS A 37 -8.57 -2.42 -3.17
C LYS A 37 -9.63 -1.32 -3.33
N GLN A 38 -10.16 -0.82 -2.21
CA GLN A 38 -11.16 0.25 -2.19
C GLN A 38 -10.54 1.66 -2.10
N ALA A 39 -9.24 1.76 -1.80
CA ALA A 39 -8.60 3.02 -1.50
C ALA A 39 -8.21 3.78 -2.77
N LYS A 40 -8.31 5.11 -2.71
CA LYS A 40 -7.62 5.99 -3.65
C LYS A 40 -6.16 6.03 -3.27
N VAL A 41 -5.26 5.88 -4.23
CA VAL A 41 -3.81 5.91 -3.98
C VAL A 41 -3.24 7.22 -4.49
N ILE A 42 -2.59 7.98 -3.61
CA ILE A 42 -1.72 9.09 -3.99
C ILE A 42 -0.29 8.62 -3.81
N HIS A 43 0.46 8.58 -4.90
CA HIS A 43 1.80 8.05 -4.94
C HIS A 43 2.80 9.17 -5.23
N PHE A 44 3.68 9.43 -4.27
CA PHE A 44 4.78 10.37 -4.39
C PHE A 44 6.07 9.58 -4.50
N GLU A 45 6.59 9.50 -5.72
CA GLU A 45 7.84 8.80 -6.03
C GLU A 45 8.70 9.63 -6.97
N ILE A 46 10.03 9.50 -6.83
CA ILE A 46 10.99 10.21 -7.69
C ILE A 46 11.26 9.44 -8.98
N ASP A 47 11.12 8.12 -8.94
CA ASP A 47 11.31 7.25 -10.10
C ASP A 47 9.99 7.11 -10.88
N PRO A 48 9.91 7.57 -12.15
CA PRO A 48 8.72 7.40 -12.96
C PRO A 48 8.40 5.94 -13.35
N ALA A 49 9.33 5.01 -13.14
CA ALA A 49 9.12 3.59 -13.42
C ALA A 49 8.33 2.86 -12.32
N GLU A 50 8.27 3.46 -11.13
CA GLU A 50 7.54 2.96 -9.95
C GLU A 50 6.17 3.64 -9.83
#